data_AF-A0A6I7QGR7-F1
#
_entry.id   AF-A0A6I7QGR7-F1
#
_cell.length_a   1.000
_cell.length_b   1.000
_cell.length_c   1.000
_cell.angle_alpha   90.00
_cell.angle_beta   90.00
_cell.angle_gamma   90.00
#
_symmetry.space_group_name_H-M   'P 1'
#
loop_
_entity.id
_entity.type
_entity.pdbx_description
1 polymer ?
#
loop_
_entity_poly.entity_id
_entity_poly.type
_entity_poly.pdbx_seq_one_letter_code
_entity_poly.pdbx_strand_id
1 'polypeptide(L)'
;MLSQFGYCAMIIAFGFFPVMLFLLCLFLLDSFKLVSARWLVACLLWGIISAVIAFFVNTAVVEGVHLSYEALTRYVAPVTEELIKAALLFVLIARRQIGFMIDAAIYGFAIGTGFALAENLWYYIHLGADFNVLLAIVRGFGTAIMHGGVVAIAAIFLIEGMQRNNHMITGGSIGLLAAILLHSAFNHFIFDPLLMTMLIIIFLPLVFYLVFMYTMRYLQNWLEVEFSNEVDMLRMMRQGHFRDTKSGHYLASLKEHFPPETLVDMYCFFSLYLELSIKAKRNLLLKESGFPVIIEPDIKHKLMELKLLRKQIGKAGEMALWPLVRMSHRELWELNQLDS
;
A
#
# COMPACT_ATOMS: atom_id res chain seq x y z
N MET A 1 -31.95 16.57 26.90
CA MET A 1 -31.83 16.21 25.47
C MET A 1 -30.65 16.88 24.79
N LEU A 2 -30.57 18.22 24.74
CA LEU A 2 -29.41 18.94 24.17
C LEU A 2 -28.07 18.63 24.88
N SER A 3 -28.08 18.44 26.21
CA SER A 3 -26.89 18.06 26.99
C SER A 3 -26.41 16.63 26.72
N GLN A 4 -27.32 15.69 26.49
CA GLN A 4 -26.99 14.31 26.12
C GLN A 4 -26.41 14.24 24.72
N PHE A 5 -27.03 14.92 23.74
CA PHE A 5 -26.49 14.95 22.37
C PHE A 5 -25.09 15.56 22.31
N GLY A 6 -24.85 16.66 23.04
CA GLY A 6 -23.52 17.27 23.16
C GLY A 6 -22.49 16.34 23.82
N TYR A 7 -22.86 15.64 24.88
CA TYR A 7 -22.00 14.64 25.53
C TYR A 7 -21.67 13.46 24.60
N CYS A 8 -22.66 12.99 23.83
CA CYS A 8 -22.49 11.95 22.83
C CYS A 8 -21.50 12.37 21.73
N ALA A 9 -21.71 13.54 21.15
CA ALA A 9 -20.85 14.08 20.10
C ALA A 9 -19.41 14.29 20.61
N MET A 10 -19.26 14.76 21.85
CA MET A 10 -17.96 14.94 22.49
C MET A 10 -17.23 13.61 22.65
N ILE A 11 -17.89 12.56 23.12
CA ILE A 11 -17.30 11.22 23.28
C ILE A 11 -16.84 10.64 21.95
N ILE A 12 -17.69 10.71 20.92
CA ILE A 12 -17.35 10.23 19.57
C ILE A 12 -16.14 10.99 19.03
N ALA A 13 -16.13 12.32 19.19
CA ALA A 13 -15.00 13.14 18.79
C ALA A 13 -13.70 12.72 19.51
N PHE A 14 -13.72 12.52 20.83
CA PHE A 14 -12.54 12.07 21.58
C PHE A 14 -12.10 10.64 21.26
N GLY A 15 -13.02 9.74 20.90
CA GLY A 15 -12.69 8.38 20.48
C GLY A 15 -12.05 8.34 19.09
N PHE A 16 -12.51 9.19 18.16
CA PHE A 16 -12.09 9.16 16.75
C PHE A 16 -10.90 10.07 16.45
N PHE A 17 -10.81 11.21 17.14
CA PHE A 17 -9.78 12.22 16.89
C PHE A 17 -8.35 11.67 16.98
N PRO A 18 -7.97 10.88 18.01
CA PRO A 18 -6.59 10.41 18.13
C PRO A 18 -6.14 9.51 16.97
N VAL A 19 -7.00 8.59 16.51
CA VAL A 19 -6.62 7.70 15.38
C VAL A 19 -6.59 8.45 14.06
N MET A 20 -7.53 9.37 13.83
CA MET A 20 -7.53 10.21 12.63
C MET A 20 -6.33 11.16 12.59
N LEU A 21 -5.94 11.71 13.74
CA LEU A 21 -4.72 12.51 13.87
C LEU A 21 -3.49 11.65 13.58
N PHE A 22 -3.41 10.44 14.10
CA PHE A 22 -2.30 9.54 13.83
C PHE A 22 -2.21 9.16 12.35
N LEU A 23 -3.33 8.82 11.70
CA LEU A 23 -3.39 8.57 10.25
C LEU A 23 -2.94 9.80 9.45
N LEU A 24 -3.37 11.01 9.84
CA LEU A 24 -2.94 12.26 9.22
C LEU A 24 -1.43 12.47 9.40
N CYS A 25 -0.87 12.21 10.58
CA CYS A 25 0.57 12.27 10.80
C CYS A 25 1.33 11.31 9.89
N LEU A 26 0.87 10.06 9.74
CA LEU A 26 1.48 9.09 8.82
C LEU A 26 1.44 9.58 7.37
N PHE A 27 0.32 10.15 6.93
CA PHE A 27 0.18 10.73 5.60
C PHE A 27 1.11 11.93 5.38
N LEU A 28 1.28 12.80 6.38
CA LEU A 28 2.14 13.98 6.29
C LEU A 28 3.64 13.66 6.38
N LEU A 29 4.01 12.54 7.04
CA LEU A 29 5.39 12.08 7.12
C LEU A 29 5.91 11.50 5.80
N ASP A 30 5.03 11.10 4.88
CA ASP A 30 5.39 10.60 3.55
C ASP A 30 5.97 11.72 2.66
N SER A 31 7.28 11.97 2.78
CA SER A 31 7.99 13.05 2.08
C SER A 31 7.92 12.95 0.56
N PHE A 32 7.98 11.73 0.02
CA PHE A 32 7.89 11.47 -1.42
C PHE A 32 6.46 11.56 -1.97
N LYS A 33 5.45 11.72 -1.10
CA LYS A 33 4.03 11.76 -1.46
C LYS A 33 3.66 10.59 -2.36
N LEU A 34 4.06 9.39 -1.93
CA LEU A 34 3.71 8.10 -2.52
C LEU A 34 2.22 7.80 -2.31
N VAL A 35 1.67 8.24 -1.18
CA VAL A 35 0.27 8.07 -0.83
C VAL A 35 -0.58 9.12 -1.54
N SER A 36 -1.55 8.65 -2.33
CA SER A 36 -2.58 9.47 -2.94
C SER A 36 -3.72 9.70 -1.96
N ALA A 37 -4.11 10.97 -1.76
CA ALA A 37 -5.25 11.33 -0.91
C ALA A 37 -6.56 10.64 -1.39
N ARG A 38 -6.74 10.48 -2.70
CA ARG A 38 -7.90 9.78 -3.28
C ARG A 38 -7.96 8.33 -2.81
N TRP A 39 -6.83 7.61 -2.90
CA TRP A 39 -6.77 6.23 -2.48
C TRP A 39 -6.80 6.08 -0.96
N LEU A 40 -6.27 7.05 -0.22
CA LEU A 40 -6.34 7.08 1.24
C LEU A 40 -7.79 7.14 1.72
N VAL A 41 -8.59 8.05 1.13
CA VAL A 41 -10.02 8.16 1.41
C VAL A 41 -10.76 6.90 0.98
N ALA A 42 -10.44 6.34 -0.20
CA ALA A 42 -11.05 5.08 -0.65
C ALA A 42 -10.75 3.92 0.31
N CYS A 43 -9.54 3.85 0.85
CA CYS A 43 -9.13 2.87 1.86
C CYS A 43 -9.92 3.04 3.17
N LEU A 44 -10.04 4.28 3.65
CA LEU A 44 -10.84 4.59 4.84
C LEU A 44 -12.32 4.19 4.65
N LEU A 45 -12.92 4.54 3.51
CA LEU A 45 -14.29 4.17 3.17
C LEU A 45 -14.46 2.65 3.04
N TRP A 46 -13.49 1.97 2.44
CA TRP A 46 -13.50 0.51 2.37
C TRP A 46 -13.46 -0.12 3.76
N GLY A 47 -12.70 0.44 4.69
CA GLY A 47 -12.72 0.01 6.10
C GLY A 47 -14.13 0.04 6.69
N ILE A 48 -14.85 1.16 6.52
CA ILE A 48 -16.23 1.31 6.99
C ILE A 48 -17.15 0.28 6.33
N ILE A 49 -17.07 0.12 5.01
CA ILE A 49 -17.85 -0.86 4.25
C ILE A 49 -17.54 -2.29 4.73
N SER A 50 -16.26 -2.58 5.00
CA SER A 50 -15.79 -3.88 5.47
C SER A 50 -16.40 -4.24 6.82
N ALA A 51 -16.55 -3.28 7.73
CA ALA A 51 -17.21 -3.48 9.01
C ALA A 51 -18.68 -3.88 8.86
N VAL A 52 -19.40 -3.22 7.95
CA VAL A 52 -20.79 -3.56 7.64
C VAL A 52 -20.91 -4.95 7.03
N ILE A 53 -20.06 -5.29 6.06
CA ILE A 53 -20.04 -6.63 5.46
C ILE A 53 -19.73 -7.68 6.52
N ALA A 54 -18.70 -7.46 7.34
CA ALA A 54 -18.29 -8.39 8.39
C ALA A 54 -19.40 -8.59 9.43
N PHE A 55 -20.14 -7.55 9.80
CA PHE A 55 -21.30 -7.65 10.69
C PHE A 55 -22.33 -8.66 10.16
N PHE A 56 -22.73 -8.53 8.90
CA PHE A 56 -23.70 -9.46 8.29
C PHE A 56 -23.14 -10.88 8.15
N VAL A 57 -21.89 -11.01 7.71
CA VAL A 57 -21.22 -12.31 7.55
C VAL A 57 -21.12 -13.02 8.90
N ASN A 58 -20.64 -12.33 9.94
CA ASN A 58 -20.49 -12.92 11.26
C ASN A 58 -21.84 -13.28 11.89
N THR A 59 -22.87 -12.45 11.68
CA THR A 59 -24.24 -12.75 12.16
C THR A 59 -24.78 -14.03 11.51
N ALA A 60 -24.65 -14.17 10.19
CA ALA A 60 -25.09 -15.36 9.48
C ALA A 60 -24.34 -16.63 9.94
N VAL A 61 -23.04 -16.51 10.25
CA VAL A 61 -22.25 -17.64 10.78
C VAL A 61 -22.71 -18.05 12.18
N VAL A 62 -23.03 -17.10 13.06
CA VAL A 62 -23.58 -17.39 14.39
C VAL A 62 -24.91 -18.14 14.28
N GLU A 63 -25.82 -17.66 13.44
CA GLU A 63 -27.14 -18.25 13.25
C GLU A 63 -27.07 -19.66 12.66
N GLY A 64 -26.11 -19.92 11.76
CA GLY A 64 -25.97 -21.22 11.09
C GLY A 64 -25.22 -22.29 11.89
N VAL A 65 -24.29 -21.91 12.78
CA VAL A 65 -23.37 -22.86 13.45
C VAL A 65 -23.62 -22.94 14.96
N HIS A 66 -24.51 -22.12 15.53
CA HIS A 66 -24.80 -22.05 16.97
C HIS A 66 -23.53 -21.89 17.85
N LEU A 67 -22.54 -21.14 17.35
CA LEU A 67 -21.32 -20.84 18.08
C LEU A 67 -21.60 -19.92 19.26
N SER A 68 -20.84 -20.08 20.34
CA SER A 68 -20.86 -19.11 21.43
C SER A 68 -20.32 -17.76 20.95
N TYR A 69 -20.86 -16.67 21.50
CA TYR A 69 -20.39 -15.30 21.18
C TYR A 69 -18.89 -15.12 21.46
N GLU A 70 -18.37 -15.81 22.48
CA GLU A 70 -16.94 -15.80 22.83
C GLU A 70 -16.08 -16.50 21.76
N ALA A 71 -16.52 -17.65 21.24
CA ALA A 71 -15.80 -18.34 20.17
C ALA A 71 -15.83 -17.56 18.86
N LEU A 72 -16.96 -16.91 18.55
CA LEU A 72 -17.10 -16.05 17.38
C LEU A 72 -16.10 -14.89 17.44
N THR A 73 -16.14 -14.09 18.51
CA THR A 73 -15.32 -12.87 18.63
C THR A 73 -13.83 -13.17 18.70
N ARG A 74 -13.44 -14.31 19.29
CA ARG A 74 -12.02 -14.68 19.44
C ARG A 74 -11.42 -15.37 18.23
N TYR A 75 -12.18 -16.12 17.44
CA TYR A 75 -11.60 -16.97 16.39
C TYR A 75 -12.18 -16.72 15.00
N VAL A 76 -13.50 -16.58 14.88
CA VAL A 76 -14.16 -16.51 13.56
C VAL A 76 -14.17 -15.09 13.02
N ALA A 77 -14.55 -14.12 13.86
CA ALA A 77 -14.61 -12.71 13.48
C ALA A 77 -13.25 -12.16 13.01
N PRO A 78 -12.11 -12.44 13.68
CA PRO A 78 -10.80 -12.03 13.16
C PRO A 78 -10.51 -12.58 11.76
N VAL A 79 -10.89 -13.83 11.47
CA VAL A 79 -10.67 -14.43 10.15
C VAL A 79 -11.50 -13.72 9.08
N THR A 80 -12.80 -13.57 9.30
CA THR A 80 -13.71 -12.97 8.32
C THR A 80 -13.39 -11.48 8.12
N GLU A 81 -13.13 -10.75 9.18
CA GLU A 81 -12.84 -9.32 9.14
C GLU A 81 -11.55 -9.00 8.41
N GLU A 82 -10.44 -9.70 8.73
CA GLU A 82 -9.16 -9.44 8.07
C GLU A 82 -9.19 -9.85 6.59
N LEU A 83 -9.92 -10.91 6.23
CA LEU A 83 -10.12 -11.29 4.83
C LEU A 83 -10.85 -10.20 4.02
N ILE A 84 -11.94 -9.64 4.57
CA ILE A 84 -12.72 -8.59 3.91
C ILE A 84 -11.89 -7.30 3.80
N LYS A 85 -11.23 -6.88 4.89
CA LYS A 85 -10.37 -5.68 4.91
C LYS A 85 -9.27 -5.77 3.86
N ALA A 86 -8.59 -6.93 3.77
CA ALA A 86 -7.47 -7.12 2.86
C ALA A 86 -7.85 -7.05 1.37
N ALA A 87 -9.12 -7.27 1.00
CA ALA A 87 -9.55 -7.36 -0.40
C ALA A 87 -9.15 -6.12 -1.24
N LEU A 88 -9.33 -4.90 -0.71
CA LEU A 88 -8.93 -3.69 -1.45
C LEU A 88 -7.40 -3.58 -1.60
N LEU A 89 -6.61 -4.02 -0.60
CA LEU A 89 -5.15 -4.02 -0.70
C LEU A 89 -4.68 -4.91 -1.86
N PHE A 90 -5.25 -6.10 -1.99
CA PHE A 90 -4.96 -6.99 -3.14
C PHE A 90 -5.27 -6.30 -4.46
N VAL A 91 -6.40 -5.60 -4.58
CA VAL A 91 -6.77 -4.88 -5.80
C VAL A 91 -5.78 -3.75 -6.11
N LEU A 92 -5.40 -2.93 -5.11
CA LEU A 92 -4.49 -1.81 -5.32
C LEU A 92 -3.07 -2.26 -5.69
N ILE A 93 -2.57 -3.33 -5.06
CA ILE A 93 -1.27 -3.93 -5.39
C ILE A 93 -1.31 -4.61 -6.76
N ALA A 94 -2.39 -5.33 -7.10
CA ALA A 94 -2.55 -5.92 -8.42
C ALA A 94 -2.60 -4.84 -9.53
N ARG A 95 -3.23 -3.70 -9.24
CA ARG A 95 -3.30 -2.53 -10.14
C ARG A 95 -2.07 -1.62 -10.08
N ARG A 96 -1.01 -2.00 -9.36
CA ARG A 96 0.25 -1.26 -9.25
C ARG A 96 0.02 0.20 -8.79
N GLN A 97 -0.88 0.39 -7.82
CA GLN A 97 -1.15 1.68 -7.18
C GLN A 97 -0.37 1.85 -5.86
N ILE A 98 0.16 0.75 -5.33
CA ILE A 98 0.98 0.68 -4.12
C ILE A 98 2.35 0.16 -4.55
N GLY A 99 3.42 0.87 -4.23
CA GLY A 99 4.76 0.62 -4.76
C GLY A 99 5.79 0.21 -3.72
N PHE A 100 5.63 0.65 -2.47
CA PHE A 100 6.60 0.46 -1.39
C PHE A 100 5.93 -0.08 -0.10
N MET A 101 6.72 -0.36 0.93
CA MET A 101 6.17 -0.83 2.21
C MET A 101 5.43 0.29 2.95
N ILE A 102 5.90 1.53 2.82
CA ILE A 102 5.35 2.67 3.55
C ILE A 102 3.95 3.05 3.08
N ASP A 103 3.73 3.21 1.77
CA ASP A 103 2.40 3.51 1.23
C ASP A 103 1.45 2.32 1.44
N ALA A 104 1.93 1.07 1.31
CA ALA A 104 1.16 -0.11 1.68
C ALA A 104 0.70 -0.06 3.15
N ALA A 105 1.62 0.24 4.08
CA ALA A 105 1.32 0.34 5.51
C ALA A 105 0.31 1.45 5.80
N ILE A 106 0.43 2.62 5.17
CA ILE A 106 -0.48 3.75 5.37
C ILE A 106 -1.88 3.42 4.82
N TYR A 107 -1.99 2.84 3.62
CA TYR A 107 -3.28 2.41 3.08
C TYR A 107 -3.92 1.31 3.93
N GLY A 108 -3.12 0.34 4.40
CA GLY A 108 -3.59 -0.70 5.32
C GLY A 108 -4.09 -0.11 6.64
N PHE A 109 -3.33 0.83 7.22
CA PHE A 109 -3.73 1.54 8.43
C PHE A 109 -5.02 2.32 8.24
N ALA A 110 -5.22 2.96 7.08
CA ALA A 110 -6.46 3.65 6.75
C ALA A 110 -7.67 2.71 6.66
N ILE A 111 -7.53 1.53 6.06
CA ILE A 111 -8.60 0.51 6.04
C ILE A 111 -8.96 0.08 7.46
N GLY A 112 -7.97 -0.28 8.28
CA GLY A 112 -8.22 -0.67 9.67
C GLY A 112 -8.82 0.46 10.51
N THR A 113 -8.38 1.70 10.30
CA THR A 113 -8.96 2.89 10.93
C THR A 113 -10.44 3.01 10.56
N GLY A 114 -10.79 2.95 9.28
CA GLY A 114 -12.17 3.06 8.81
C GLY A 114 -13.08 1.97 9.39
N PHE A 115 -12.57 0.74 9.48
CA PHE A 115 -13.26 -0.37 10.11
C PHE A 115 -13.56 -0.08 11.59
N ALA A 116 -12.54 0.34 12.33
CA ALA A 116 -12.66 0.63 13.75
C ALA A 116 -13.58 1.81 14.04
N LEU A 117 -13.64 2.82 13.17
CA LEU A 117 -14.59 3.93 13.31
C LEU A 117 -16.04 3.43 13.25
N ALA A 118 -16.35 2.55 12.28
CA ALA A 118 -17.68 1.96 12.14
C ALA A 118 -18.02 1.03 13.32
N GLU A 119 -17.08 0.18 13.72
CA GLU A 119 -17.24 -0.71 14.87
C GLU A 119 -17.47 0.08 16.17
N ASN A 120 -16.63 1.06 16.47
CA ASN A 120 -16.75 1.85 17.68
C ASN A 120 -18.02 2.70 17.70
N LEU A 121 -18.49 3.18 16.54
CA LEU A 121 -19.78 3.86 16.44
C LEU A 121 -20.95 2.92 16.81
N TRP A 122 -20.89 1.67 16.35
CA TRP A 122 -21.89 0.66 16.69
C TRP A 122 -21.92 0.39 18.20
N TYR A 123 -20.75 0.16 18.82
CA TYR A 123 -20.65 -0.03 20.27
C TYR A 123 -21.16 1.18 21.04
N TYR A 124 -20.84 2.39 20.58
CA TYR A 124 -21.30 3.63 21.18
C TYR A 124 -22.84 3.72 21.22
N ILE A 125 -23.50 3.41 20.10
CA ILE A 125 -24.96 3.46 19.99
C ILE A 125 -25.63 2.41 20.90
N HIS A 126 -25.00 1.23 21.08
CA HIS A 126 -25.59 0.11 21.84
C HIS A 126 -25.30 0.13 23.35
N LEU A 127 -24.16 0.66 23.78
CA LEU A 127 -23.78 0.73 25.20
C LEU A 127 -24.39 1.95 25.92
N GLY A 128 -24.84 2.98 25.20
CA GLY A 128 -25.60 4.09 25.78
C GLY A 128 -24.83 4.90 26.83
N ALA A 129 -25.48 5.17 27.97
CA ALA A 129 -25.02 6.13 28.99
C ALA A 129 -23.83 5.67 29.86
N ASP A 130 -23.46 4.38 29.81
CA ASP A 130 -22.35 3.82 30.59
C ASP A 130 -20.98 4.05 29.91
N PHE A 131 -20.96 4.67 28.74
CA PHE A 131 -19.75 4.99 28.00
C PHE A 131 -19.12 6.28 28.57
N ASN A 132 -18.11 6.12 29.42
CA ASN A 132 -17.30 7.25 29.90
C ASN A 132 -16.19 7.62 28.88
N VAL A 133 -15.66 8.84 28.98
CA VAL A 133 -14.62 9.34 28.06
C VAL A 133 -13.37 8.47 28.06
N LEU A 134 -12.99 7.90 29.22
CA LEU A 134 -11.82 7.03 29.34
C LEU A 134 -12.01 5.73 28.53
N LEU A 135 -13.16 5.07 28.66
CA LEU A 135 -13.51 3.88 27.89
C LEU A 135 -13.57 4.21 26.40
N ALA A 136 -14.08 5.39 26.03
CA ALA A 136 -14.11 5.84 24.64
C ALA A 136 -12.73 6.05 24.04
N ILE A 137 -11.78 6.59 24.81
CA ILE A 137 -10.40 6.73 24.37
C ILE A 137 -9.73 5.37 24.32
N VAL A 138 -9.78 4.58 25.39
CA VAL A 138 -9.07 3.31 25.50
C VAL A 138 -9.57 2.31 24.47
N ARG A 139 -10.90 2.17 24.37
CA ARG A 139 -11.51 1.32 23.34
C ARG A 139 -11.38 1.96 21.97
N GLY A 140 -11.85 3.19 21.79
CA GLY A 140 -11.92 3.84 20.48
C GLY A 140 -10.56 3.97 19.81
N PHE A 141 -9.55 4.41 20.56
CA PHE A 141 -8.19 4.53 20.05
C PHE A 141 -7.45 3.19 20.07
N GLY A 142 -7.55 2.41 21.14
CA GLY A 142 -6.83 1.13 21.26
C GLY A 142 -7.26 0.11 20.21
N THR A 143 -8.57 -0.06 19.97
CA THR A 143 -9.06 -0.94 18.91
C THR A 143 -8.75 -0.38 17.54
N ALA A 144 -8.82 0.94 17.33
CA ALA A 144 -8.53 1.53 16.03
C ALA A 144 -7.05 1.44 15.64
N ILE A 145 -6.15 1.62 16.60
CA ILE A 145 -4.72 1.37 16.38
C ILE A 145 -4.47 -0.12 16.15
N MET A 146 -5.13 -1.03 16.88
CA MET A 146 -5.01 -2.47 16.62
C MET A 146 -5.45 -2.82 15.19
N HIS A 147 -6.69 -2.46 14.81
CA HIS A 147 -7.23 -2.72 13.47
C HIS A 147 -6.36 -2.09 12.38
N GLY A 148 -5.93 -0.84 12.56
CA GLY A 148 -5.00 -0.18 11.64
C GLY A 148 -3.66 -0.91 11.53
N GLY A 149 -3.09 -1.30 12.67
CA GLY A 149 -1.80 -1.97 12.75
C GLY A 149 -1.78 -3.36 12.11
N VAL A 150 -2.79 -4.20 12.38
CA VAL A 150 -2.86 -5.56 11.82
C VAL A 150 -3.00 -5.52 10.29
N VAL A 151 -3.84 -4.63 9.77
CA VAL A 151 -4.01 -4.47 8.31
C VAL A 151 -2.76 -3.85 7.67
N ALA A 152 -2.09 -2.90 8.34
CA ALA A 152 -0.80 -2.36 7.87
C ALA A 152 0.28 -3.44 7.77
N ILE A 153 0.37 -4.34 8.75
CA ILE A 153 1.30 -5.48 8.72
C ILE A 153 0.97 -6.40 7.54
N ALA A 154 -0.31 -6.76 7.34
CA ALA A 154 -0.72 -7.56 6.20
C ALA A 154 -0.34 -6.90 4.87
N ALA A 155 -0.52 -5.59 4.75
CA ALA A 155 -0.16 -4.82 3.56
C ALA A 155 1.35 -4.87 3.27
N ILE A 156 2.21 -4.73 4.30
CA ILE A 156 3.67 -4.81 4.19
C ILE A 156 4.12 -6.17 3.66
N PHE A 157 3.61 -7.27 4.23
CA PHE A 157 3.95 -8.62 3.78
C PHE A 157 3.44 -8.89 2.35
N LEU A 158 2.27 -8.36 2.01
CA LEU A 158 1.69 -8.51 0.69
C LEU A 158 2.52 -7.80 -0.39
N ILE A 159 2.93 -6.55 -0.16
CA ILE A 159 3.77 -5.81 -1.12
C ILE A 159 5.18 -6.40 -1.20
N GLU A 160 5.76 -6.86 -0.09
CA GLU A 160 7.09 -7.47 -0.10
C GLU A 160 7.09 -8.81 -0.86
N GLY A 161 6.06 -9.64 -0.68
CA GLY A 161 5.88 -10.87 -1.45
C GLY A 161 5.72 -10.60 -2.95
N MET A 162 5.03 -9.52 -3.30
CA MET A 162 4.90 -9.05 -4.68
C MET A 162 6.26 -8.64 -5.28
N GLN A 163 7.08 -7.89 -4.52
CA GLN A 163 8.38 -7.42 -4.99
C GLN A 163 9.42 -8.53 -5.12
N ARG A 164 9.47 -9.49 -4.19
CA ARG A 164 10.58 -10.47 -4.11
C ARG A 164 10.59 -11.56 -5.17
N ASN A 165 9.49 -11.85 -5.86
CA ASN A 165 9.41 -12.74 -7.04
C ASN A 165 7.96 -12.95 -7.51
N ASN A 166 7.07 -11.94 -7.37
CA ASN A 166 5.64 -12.08 -7.67
C ASN A 166 4.95 -13.18 -6.83
N HIS A 167 5.50 -13.53 -5.66
CA HIS A 167 4.93 -14.48 -4.70
C HIS A 167 3.85 -13.80 -3.84
N MET A 168 2.93 -13.10 -4.49
CA MET A 168 1.87 -12.32 -3.83
C MET A 168 1.04 -13.19 -2.88
N ILE A 169 0.75 -14.42 -3.31
CA ILE A 169 -0.07 -15.36 -2.56
C ILE A 169 0.68 -15.76 -1.29
N THR A 170 1.94 -16.19 -1.39
CA THR A 170 2.72 -16.61 -0.22
C THR A 170 2.93 -15.46 0.77
N GLY A 171 3.36 -14.28 0.29
CA GLY A 171 3.53 -13.10 1.15
C GLY A 171 2.20 -12.64 1.76
N GLY A 172 1.15 -12.60 0.94
CA GLY A 172 -0.21 -12.25 1.38
C GLY A 172 -0.79 -13.22 2.39
N SER A 173 -0.58 -14.53 2.22
CA SER A 173 -1.02 -15.56 3.16
C SER A 173 -0.31 -15.44 4.51
N ILE A 174 1.01 -15.17 4.50
CA ILE A 174 1.77 -14.94 5.74
C ILE A 174 1.29 -13.67 6.44
N GLY A 175 1.13 -12.57 5.70
CA GLY A 175 0.66 -11.30 6.24
C GLY A 175 -0.75 -11.38 6.81
N LEU A 176 -1.66 -12.04 6.08
CA LEU A 176 -3.03 -12.25 6.53
C LEU A 176 -3.09 -13.15 7.76
N LEU A 177 -2.32 -14.25 7.78
CA LEU A 177 -2.25 -15.13 8.95
C LEU A 177 -1.74 -14.36 10.18
N ALA A 178 -0.70 -13.53 10.02
CA ALA A 178 -0.19 -12.69 11.10
C ALA A 178 -1.26 -11.69 11.59
N ALA A 179 -2.00 -11.04 10.69
CA ALA A 179 -3.08 -10.13 11.05
C ALA A 179 -4.21 -10.84 11.82
N ILE A 180 -4.66 -12.01 11.35
CA ILE A 180 -5.69 -12.81 12.01
C ILE A 180 -5.24 -13.21 13.42
N LEU A 181 -4.00 -13.69 13.58
CA LEU A 181 -3.48 -14.12 14.87
C LEU A 181 -3.34 -12.95 15.85
N LEU A 182 -2.85 -11.80 15.39
CA LEU A 182 -2.72 -10.60 16.22
C LEU A 182 -4.08 -10.05 16.65
N HIS A 183 -5.04 -10.00 15.73
CA HIS A 183 -6.41 -9.57 16.03
C HIS A 183 -7.11 -10.56 16.97
N SER A 184 -7.01 -11.86 16.71
CA SER A 184 -7.49 -12.90 17.62
C SER A 184 -6.89 -12.75 19.02
N ALA A 185 -5.56 -12.58 19.13
CA ALA A 185 -4.89 -12.40 20.41
C ALA A 185 -5.37 -11.14 21.16
N PHE A 186 -5.65 -10.05 20.44
CA PHE A 186 -6.25 -8.85 21.03
C PHE A 186 -7.64 -9.15 21.62
N ASN A 187 -8.49 -9.90 20.91
CA ASN A 187 -9.83 -10.27 21.37
C ASN A 187 -9.86 -11.30 22.52
N HIS A 188 -8.72 -11.93 22.83
CA HIS A 188 -8.58 -12.77 24.02
C HIS A 188 -8.39 -11.98 25.31
N PHE A 189 -8.14 -10.66 25.23
CA PHE A 189 -7.88 -9.80 26.40
C PHE A 189 -6.82 -10.40 27.34
N ILE A 190 -5.71 -10.86 26.78
CA ILE A 190 -4.61 -11.52 27.53
C ILE A 190 -4.07 -10.62 28.66
N PHE A 191 -4.11 -9.30 28.45
CA PHE A 191 -3.79 -8.28 29.45
C PHE A 191 -4.99 -7.35 29.63
N ASP A 192 -4.96 -6.56 30.70
CA ASP A 192 -5.91 -5.48 30.93
C ASP A 192 -6.00 -4.55 29.70
N PRO A 193 -7.20 -4.12 29.26
CA PRO A 193 -7.38 -3.26 28.08
C PRO A 193 -6.57 -1.97 28.10
N LEU A 194 -6.34 -1.38 29.28
CA LEU A 194 -5.50 -0.18 29.42
C LEU A 194 -4.05 -0.52 29.10
N LEU A 195 -3.54 -1.63 29.65
CA LEU A 195 -2.18 -2.07 29.39
C LEU A 195 -1.99 -2.42 27.91
N MET A 196 -2.93 -3.13 27.29
CA MET A 196 -2.90 -3.41 25.85
C MET A 196 -2.85 -2.13 25.02
N THR A 197 -3.72 -1.17 25.31
CA THR A 197 -3.76 0.10 24.60
C THR A 197 -2.45 0.86 24.73
N MET A 198 -1.88 0.94 25.94
CA MET A 198 -0.59 1.59 26.18
C MET A 198 0.56 0.90 25.43
N LEU A 199 0.60 -0.43 25.42
CA LEU A 199 1.59 -1.19 24.67
C LEU A 199 1.49 -0.87 23.18
N ILE A 200 0.29 -0.91 22.60
CA ILE A 200 0.11 -0.68 21.15
C ILE A 200 0.45 0.78 20.79
N ILE A 201 0.10 1.76 21.62
CA ILE A 201 0.46 3.18 21.43
C ILE A 201 1.98 3.38 21.39
N ILE A 202 2.75 2.58 22.13
CA ILE A 202 4.21 2.66 22.14
C ILE A 202 4.82 1.86 20.98
N PHE A 203 4.39 0.61 20.81
CA PHE A 203 5.00 -0.31 19.86
C PHE A 203 4.62 -0.01 18.41
N LEU A 204 3.37 0.38 18.12
CA LEU A 204 2.96 0.57 16.73
C LEU A 204 3.68 1.75 16.06
N PRO A 205 3.77 2.95 16.66
CA PRO A 205 4.57 4.03 16.08
C PRO A 205 6.04 3.66 15.89
N LEU A 206 6.61 2.86 16.80
CA LEU A 206 7.98 2.34 16.64
C LEU A 206 8.08 1.43 15.41
N VAL A 207 7.12 0.52 15.20
CA VAL A 207 7.07 -0.32 13.99
C VAL A 207 6.97 0.55 12.73
N PHE A 208 6.07 1.53 12.70
CA PHE A 208 5.96 2.46 11.56
C PHE A 208 7.25 3.23 11.34
N TYR A 209 7.90 3.72 12.40
CA TYR A 209 9.19 4.41 12.31
C TYR A 209 10.27 3.51 11.71
N LEU A 210 10.37 2.26 12.14
CA LEU A 210 11.35 1.31 11.60
C LEU A 210 11.07 0.98 10.13
N VAL A 211 9.81 0.76 9.76
CA VAL A 211 9.39 0.53 8.36
C VAL A 211 9.69 1.76 7.50
N PHE A 212 9.39 2.96 8.01
CA PHE A 212 9.67 4.23 7.35
C PHE A 212 11.17 4.40 7.09
N MET A 213 12.00 4.23 8.13
CA MET A 213 13.45 4.36 8.04
C MET A 213 14.06 3.35 7.07
N TYR A 214 13.60 2.10 7.10
CA TYR A 214 14.05 1.07 6.17
C TYR A 214 13.66 1.41 4.73
N THR A 215 12.39 1.76 4.51
CA THR A 215 11.85 2.04 3.18
C THR A 215 12.44 3.31 2.57
N MET A 216 12.66 4.36 3.35
CA MET A 216 13.22 5.62 2.85
C MET A 216 14.67 5.47 2.43
N ARG A 217 15.51 4.78 3.22
CA ARG A 217 16.90 4.50 2.81
C ARG A 217 16.94 3.69 1.52
N TYR A 218 16.04 2.72 1.42
CA TYR A 218 15.92 1.91 0.22
C TYR A 218 15.48 2.73 -0.99
N LEU A 219 14.45 3.58 -0.84
CA LEU A 219 13.92 4.45 -1.88
C LEU A 219 14.95 5.46 -2.35
N GLN A 220 15.68 6.10 -1.43
CA GLN A 220 16.75 7.05 -1.76
C GLN A 220 17.89 6.37 -2.52
N ASN A 221 18.39 5.23 -2.03
CA ASN A 221 19.44 4.48 -2.73
C ASN A 221 18.99 4.02 -4.13
N TRP A 222 17.74 3.55 -4.24
CA TRP A 222 17.13 3.14 -5.50
C TRP A 222 17.04 4.32 -6.48
N LEU A 223 16.54 5.48 -6.02
CA LEU A 223 16.45 6.68 -6.83
C LEU A 223 17.82 7.15 -7.30
N GLU A 224 18.80 7.30 -6.41
CA GLU A 224 20.12 7.83 -6.78
C GLU A 224 20.86 6.93 -7.78
N VAL A 225 20.93 5.63 -7.49
CA VAL A 225 21.70 4.68 -8.31
C VAL A 225 21.04 4.45 -9.66
N GLU A 226 19.74 4.17 -9.69
CA GLU A 226 19.07 3.88 -10.96
C GLU A 226 18.91 5.13 -11.81
N PHE A 227 18.55 6.27 -11.22
CA PHE A 227 18.36 7.51 -11.99
C PHE A 227 19.64 7.92 -12.72
N SER A 228 20.81 7.88 -12.04
CA SER A 228 22.08 8.22 -12.68
C SER A 228 22.38 7.28 -13.85
N ASN A 229 22.21 5.97 -13.64
CA ASN A 229 22.47 4.96 -14.67
C ASN A 229 21.54 5.13 -15.87
N GLU A 230 20.25 5.41 -15.64
CA GLU A 230 19.28 5.62 -16.72
C GLU A 230 19.55 6.89 -17.51
N VAL A 231 19.91 7.99 -16.84
CA VAL A 231 20.29 9.25 -17.48
C VAL A 231 21.53 9.05 -18.36
N ASP A 232 22.55 8.39 -17.85
CA ASP A 232 23.78 8.12 -18.61
C ASP A 232 23.49 7.17 -19.79
N MET A 233 22.65 6.16 -19.59
CA MET A 233 22.27 5.24 -20.66
C MET A 233 21.49 5.93 -21.78
N LEU A 234 20.49 6.74 -21.44
CA LEU A 234 19.72 7.50 -22.42
C LEU A 234 20.61 8.53 -23.13
N ARG A 235 21.58 9.14 -22.43
CA ARG A 235 22.57 10.05 -23.03
C ARG A 235 23.43 9.31 -24.07
N MET A 236 23.97 8.13 -23.73
CA MET A 236 24.77 7.33 -24.67
C MET A 236 23.96 6.89 -25.90
N MET A 237 22.67 6.55 -25.73
CA MET A 237 21.74 6.26 -26.84
C MET A 237 21.55 7.47 -27.76
N ARG A 238 21.29 8.65 -27.18
CA ARG A 238 21.09 9.89 -27.95
C ARG A 238 22.35 10.38 -28.67
N GLN A 239 23.54 10.09 -28.12
CA GLN A 239 24.82 10.45 -28.72
C GLN A 239 25.36 9.41 -29.73
N GLY A 240 24.67 8.27 -29.89
CA GLY A 240 25.11 7.19 -30.79
C GLY A 240 26.22 6.30 -30.23
N HIS A 241 26.63 6.50 -28.97
CA HIS A 241 27.66 5.70 -28.28
C HIS A 241 27.10 4.46 -27.56
N PHE A 242 25.80 4.20 -27.65
CA PHE A 242 25.19 3.05 -26.97
C PHE A 242 25.83 1.71 -27.36
N ARG A 243 26.26 1.56 -28.62
CA ARG A 243 26.91 0.34 -29.12
C ARG A 243 28.25 0.03 -28.44
N ASP A 244 28.87 1.02 -27.82
CA ASP A 244 30.16 0.89 -27.11
C ASP A 244 29.96 0.49 -25.63
N THR A 245 28.70 0.38 -25.19
CA THR A 245 28.35 0.01 -23.81
C THR A 245 28.11 -1.49 -23.68
N LYS A 246 28.24 -2.03 -22.46
CA LYS A 246 27.87 -3.43 -22.16
C LYS A 246 26.42 -3.74 -22.57
N SER A 247 25.51 -2.80 -22.31
CA SER A 247 24.10 -2.89 -22.68
C SER A 247 23.88 -2.94 -24.19
N GLY A 248 24.63 -2.14 -24.95
CA GLY A 248 24.57 -2.15 -26.41
C GLY A 248 25.18 -3.40 -27.03
N HIS A 249 26.29 -3.91 -26.48
CA HIS A 249 26.85 -5.20 -26.89
C HIS A 249 25.87 -6.34 -26.64
N TYR A 250 25.19 -6.33 -25.50
CA TYR A 250 24.14 -7.30 -25.20
C TYR A 250 22.99 -7.22 -26.20
N LEU A 251 22.42 -6.04 -26.46
CA LEU A 251 21.35 -5.88 -27.45
C LEU A 251 21.80 -6.31 -28.86
N ALA A 252 23.05 -6.02 -29.24
CA ALA A 252 23.62 -6.46 -30.51
C ALA A 252 23.75 -7.99 -30.62
N SER A 253 24.03 -8.68 -29.51
CA SER A 253 24.09 -10.15 -29.47
C SER A 253 22.74 -10.83 -29.74
N LEU A 254 21.63 -10.11 -29.53
CA LEU A 254 20.29 -10.61 -29.84
C LEU A 254 20.00 -10.63 -31.35
N LYS A 255 20.87 -10.05 -32.19
CA LYS A 255 20.70 -9.98 -33.64
C LYS A 255 20.56 -11.33 -34.33
N GLU A 256 21.17 -12.37 -33.77
CA GLU A 256 21.09 -13.73 -34.30
C GLU A 256 19.78 -14.44 -33.95
N HIS A 257 19.02 -13.89 -32.99
CA HIS A 257 17.85 -14.55 -32.40
C HIS A 257 16.52 -13.87 -32.73
N PHE A 258 16.55 -12.62 -33.19
CA PHE A 258 15.36 -11.82 -33.47
C PHE A 258 15.43 -11.15 -34.86
N PRO A 259 14.27 -10.95 -35.53
CA PRO A 259 14.20 -10.16 -36.75
C PRO A 259 14.73 -8.73 -36.55
N PRO A 260 15.32 -8.10 -37.59
CA PRO A 260 15.82 -6.73 -37.51
C PRO A 260 14.77 -5.72 -37.03
N GLU A 261 13.50 -5.89 -37.44
CA GLU A 261 12.40 -5.01 -37.06
C GLU A 261 12.14 -5.10 -35.55
N THR A 262 12.15 -6.31 -35.00
CA THR A 262 11.96 -6.54 -33.56
C THR A 262 13.11 -5.96 -32.73
N LEU A 263 14.35 -6.02 -33.22
CA LEU A 263 15.49 -5.40 -32.54
C LEU A 263 15.37 -3.87 -32.50
N VAL A 264 14.86 -3.27 -33.57
CA VAL A 264 14.56 -1.83 -33.60
C VAL A 264 13.46 -1.51 -32.59
N ASP A 265 12.38 -2.31 -32.55
CA ASP A 265 11.31 -2.14 -31.55
C ASP A 265 11.82 -2.31 -30.12
N MET A 266 12.73 -3.25 -29.86
CA MET A 266 13.41 -3.42 -28.56
C MET A 266 14.23 -2.20 -28.17
N TYR A 267 15.00 -1.64 -29.12
CA TYR A 267 15.77 -0.42 -28.90
C TYR A 267 14.86 0.78 -28.59
N CYS A 268 13.78 0.95 -29.37
CA CYS A 268 12.77 1.98 -29.17
C CYS A 268 12.07 1.82 -27.81
N PHE A 269 11.68 0.59 -27.47
CA PHE A 269 11.06 0.27 -26.18
C PHE A 269 11.98 0.64 -25.02
N PHE A 270 13.24 0.23 -25.08
CA PHE A 270 14.20 0.52 -24.03
C PHE A 270 14.47 2.03 -23.90
N SER A 271 14.69 2.73 -25.03
CA SER A 271 14.90 4.18 -25.03
C SER A 271 13.70 4.93 -24.44
N LEU A 272 12.48 4.54 -24.83
CA LEU A 272 11.25 5.18 -24.37
C LEU A 272 10.98 4.88 -22.89
N TYR A 273 11.28 3.66 -22.45
CA TYR A 273 11.24 3.30 -21.03
C TYR A 273 12.17 4.19 -20.20
N LEU A 274 13.45 4.32 -20.60
CA LEU A 274 14.43 5.15 -19.89
C LEU A 274 13.93 6.60 -19.78
N GLU A 275 13.40 7.15 -20.88
CA GLU A 275 12.85 8.51 -20.85
C GLU A 275 11.69 8.66 -19.86
N LEU A 276 10.74 7.72 -19.87
CA LEU A 276 9.60 7.75 -18.95
C LEU A 276 10.04 7.55 -17.50
N SER A 277 10.95 6.60 -17.24
CA SER A 277 11.45 6.32 -15.89
C SER A 277 12.17 7.53 -15.29
N ILE A 278 13.05 8.19 -16.06
CA ILE A 278 13.70 9.44 -15.66
C ILE A 278 12.66 10.51 -15.30
N LYS A 279 11.58 10.67 -16.08
CA LYS A 279 10.53 11.65 -15.78
C LYS A 279 9.77 11.31 -14.50
N ALA A 280 9.49 10.03 -14.25
CA ALA A 280 8.81 9.59 -13.04
C ALA A 280 9.69 9.84 -11.80
N LYS A 281 10.95 9.39 -11.84
CA LYS A 281 11.93 9.59 -10.76
C LYS A 281 12.22 11.07 -10.50
N ARG A 282 12.35 11.88 -11.55
CA ARG A 282 12.43 13.36 -11.44
C ARG A 282 11.24 13.91 -10.64
N ASN A 283 10.02 13.50 -10.98
CA ASN A 283 8.82 13.99 -10.31
C ASN A 283 8.77 13.53 -8.84
N LEU A 284 9.30 12.36 -8.49
CA LEU A 284 9.46 11.92 -7.10
C LEU A 284 10.46 12.80 -6.33
N LEU A 285 11.62 13.12 -6.92
CA LEU A 285 12.61 14.01 -6.31
C LEU A 285 12.08 15.45 -6.11
N LEU A 286 11.31 15.96 -7.08
CA LEU A 286 10.64 17.25 -6.95
C LEU A 286 9.64 17.24 -5.78
N LYS A 287 8.83 16.19 -5.65
CA LYS A 287 7.87 16.03 -4.54
C LYS A 287 8.58 16.03 -3.18
N GLU A 288 9.66 15.26 -3.04
CA GLU A 288 10.47 15.19 -1.82
C GLU A 288 11.04 16.55 -1.44
N SER A 289 11.53 17.31 -2.42
CA SER A 289 12.08 18.65 -2.24
C SER A 289 11.02 19.75 -2.07
N GLY A 290 9.73 19.40 -2.07
CA GLY A 290 8.62 20.35 -1.94
C GLY A 290 8.32 21.17 -3.20
N PHE A 291 8.92 20.84 -4.35
CA PHE A 291 8.66 21.49 -5.63
C PHE A 291 7.45 20.89 -6.36
N PRO A 292 6.75 21.66 -7.20
CA PRO A 292 5.68 21.13 -8.04
C PRO A 292 6.22 20.13 -9.07
N VAL A 293 5.43 19.10 -9.37
CA VAL A 293 5.76 18.12 -10.41
C VAL A 293 5.68 18.75 -11.80
N ILE A 294 6.49 18.25 -12.73
CA ILE A 294 6.45 18.66 -14.13
C ILE A 294 5.51 17.72 -14.88
N ILE A 295 4.44 18.29 -15.45
CA ILE A 295 3.43 17.58 -16.24
C ILE A 295 3.69 17.91 -17.71
N GLU A 296 4.01 16.89 -18.50
CA GLU A 296 4.27 17.03 -19.93
C GLU A 296 3.06 16.47 -20.73
N PRO A 297 2.55 17.19 -21.74
CA PRO A 297 1.30 16.83 -22.41
C PRO A 297 1.38 15.55 -23.25
N ASP A 298 2.59 15.14 -23.65
CA ASP A 298 2.85 13.97 -24.50
C ASP A 298 3.02 12.65 -23.72
N ILE A 299 3.02 12.69 -22.38
CA ILE A 299 3.23 11.51 -21.51
C ILE A 299 2.23 10.40 -21.81
N LYS A 300 0.95 10.73 -21.97
CA LYS A 300 -0.09 9.72 -22.26
C LYS A 300 0.17 9.02 -23.60
N HIS A 301 0.62 9.76 -24.60
CA HIS A 301 0.98 9.19 -25.90
C HIS A 301 2.20 8.27 -25.77
N LYS A 302 3.23 8.69 -25.04
CA LYS A 302 4.44 7.89 -24.79
C LYS A 302 4.15 6.61 -24.00
N LEU A 303 3.28 6.66 -22.99
CA LEU A 303 2.85 5.47 -22.25
C LEU A 303 2.06 4.50 -23.15
N MET A 304 1.25 5.02 -24.07
CA MET A 304 0.54 4.19 -25.04
C MET A 304 1.50 3.56 -26.07
N GLU A 305 2.46 4.31 -26.57
CA GLU A 305 3.52 3.82 -27.46
C GLU A 305 4.36 2.74 -26.78
N LEU A 306 4.77 2.94 -25.52
CA LEU A 306 5.50 1.92 -24.75
C LEU A 306 4.70 0.61 -24.62
N LYS A 307 3.38 0.70 -24.38
CA LYS A 307 2.48 -0.47 -24.33
C LYS A 307 2.39 -1.17 -25.69
N LEU A 308 2.35 -0.42 -26.79
CA LEU A 308 2.32 -0.98 -28.15
C LEU A 308 3.64 -1.67 -28.49
N LEU A 309 4.78 -1.03 -28.24
CA LEU A 309 6.11 -1.60 -28.42
C LEU A 309 6.28 -2.88 -27.60
N ARG A 310 5.87 -2.88 -26.32
CA ARG A 310 5.87 -4.09 -25.47
C ARG A 310 5.07 -5.24 -26.10
N LYS A 311 3.93 -4.93 -26.72
CA LYS A 311 3.10 -5.93 -27.39
C LYS A 311 3.77 -6.45 -28.67
N GLN A 312 4.44 -5.58 -29.42
CA GLN A 312 5.13 -5.92 -30.68
C GLN A 312 6.37 -6.81 -30.45
N ILE A 313 7.21 -6.48 -29.46
CA ILE A 313 8.38 -7.31 -29.12
C ILE A 313 7.98 -8.69 -28.54
N GLY A 314 6.76 -8.80 -28.01
CA GLY A 314 6.21 -10.03 -27.44
C GLY A 314 6.92 -10.50 -26.16
N LYS A 315 6.45 -11.62 -25.60
CA LYS A 315 7.01 -12.17 -24.34
C LYS A 315 8.47 -12.58 -24.45
N ALA A 316 8.85 -13.18 -25.58
CA ALA A 316 10.22 -13.61 -25.82
C ALA A 316 11.16 -12.40 -25.88
N GLY A 317 10.74 -11.33 -26.57
CA GLY A 317 11.51 -10.10 -26.62
C GLY A 317 11.58 -9.38 -25.26
N GLU A 318 10.48 -9.36 -24.51
CA GLU A 318 10.47 -8.83 -23.14
C GLU A 318 11.43 -9.58 -22.22
N MET A 319 11.46 -10.92 -22.28
CA MET A 319 12.41 -11.74 -21.51
C MET A 319 13.86 -11.51 -21.94
N ALA A 320 14.10 -11.38 -23.25
CA ALA A 320 15.42 -11.05 -23.78
C ALA A 320 15.89 -9.67 -23.31
N LEU A 321 14.99 -8.74 -23.01
CA LEU A 321 15.35 -7.42 -22.47
C LEU A 321 15.60 -7.40 -20.96
N TRP A 322 15.32 -8.47 -20.20
CA TRP A 322 15.46 -8.46 -18.73
C TRP A 322 16.82 -8.02 -18.20
N PRO A 323 17.97 -8.31 -18.85
CA PRO A 323 19.26 -7.80 -18.39
C PRO A 323 19.43 -6.29 -18.54
N LEU A 324 18.60 -5.64 -19.36
CA LEU A 324 18.60 -4.19 -19.60
C LEU A 324 17.47 -3.49 -18.84
N VAL A 325 16.27 -4.05 -18.90
CA VAL A 325 15.07 -3.55 -18.24
C VAL A 325 14.16 -4.71 -17.87
N ARG A 326 13.79 -4.80 -16.60
CA ARG A 326 12.80 -5.75 -16.11
C ARG A 326 11.53 -4.99 -15.76
N MET A 327 10.43 -5.27 -16.46
CA MET A 327 9.11 -4.71 -16.14
C MET A 327 8.53 -5.37 -14.88
N SER A 328 9.19 -5.17 -13.74
CA SER A 328 8.75 -5.70 -12.46
C SER A 328 7.56 -4.90 -11.93
N HIS A 329 7.08 -5.27 -10.74
CA HIS A 329 6.00 -4.53 -10.10
C HIS A 329 6.33 -3.04 -9.94
N ARG A 330 7.57 -2.73 -9.56
CA ARG A 330 7.97 -1.36 -9.22
C ARG A 330 8.05 -0.46 -10.44
N GLU A 331 8.65 -0.90 -11.52
CA GLU A 331 8.75 -0.13 -12.77
C GLU A 331 7.35 0.15 -13.33
N LEU A 332 6.42 -0.80 -13.22
CA LEU A 332 5.03 -0.58 -13.63
C LEU A 332 4.29 0.38 -12.70
N TRP A 333 4.52 0.30 -11.39
CA TRP A 333 3.99 1.27 -10.42
C TRP A 333 4.52 2.68 -10.70
N GLU A 334 5.81 2.79 -11.00
CA GLU A 334 6.49 4.05 -11.31
C GLU A 334 5.89 4.70 -12.56
N LEU A 335 5.70 3.93 -13.63
CA LEU A 335 5.06 4.43 -14.85
C LEU A 335 3.60 4.89 -14.61
N ASN A 336 2.88 4.25 -13.69
CA ASN A 336 1.53 4.70 -13.32
C ASN A 336 1.53 6.07 -12.60
N GLN A 337 2.63 6.46 -11.96
CA GLN A 337 2.76 7.79 -11.33
C GLN A 337 2.77 8.93 -12.36
N LEU A 338 2.98 8.63 -13.64
CA LEU A 338 2.94 9.60 -14.73
C LEU A 338 1.55 9.79 -15.34
N ASP A 339 0.64 8.83 -15.14
CA ASP A 339 -0.73 8.87 -15.67
C ASP A 339 -1.74 9.49 -14.69
N SER A 340 -1.32 9.72 -13.43
CA SER A 340 -2.19 10.06 -12.29
C SER A 340 -2.30 11.54 -11.97
#